data_AF-A0A7Y2FYP3-F1
#
_entry.id   AF-A0A7Y2FYP3-F1
#
_cell.length_a   1.000
_cell.length_b   1.000
_cell.length_c   1.000
_cell.angle_alpha   90.00
_cell.angle_beta   90.00
_cell.angle_gamma   90.00
#
_symmetry.space_group_name_H-M   'P 1'
#
loop_
_entity.id
_entity.type
_entity.pdbx_description
1 polymer ?
#
loop_
_entity_poly.entity_id
_entity_poly.type
_entity_poly.pdbx_seq_one_letter_code
_entity_poly.pdbx_strand_id
1 'polypeptide(L)'
;MYRLIFLLILSPIFWQACKQANNDTASQTKTETPVTTVALPDTFDCRIYGKPQKGQSYWLKEKQMLFALAAQGDDINKFNKPLYRTFQVYTTWDCNMISYNSLPGFGEEPTPYILQGNTYESNNEVVCVQGIDEVYCYHARRKELLPPMFPKYLSPRPRTQDAGQPLGLTVMGSVLLGAEKGKGTFAFDLSDVKSPKPFFPKSEYKDPESQVIRQLFFVKEDATVYPVISDLIEGKIHLSKMDGYSKELSGRVIRDRKTGRFAIARIKGEQKPLLFDLKEKKRIEIPNNLIETTDVLSYLDSEFY
;
A
#
# COMPACT_ATOMS: atom_id res chain seq x y z
N MET A 1 -12.16 -51.99 14.25
CA MET A 1 -13.06 -52.81 13.42
C MET A 1 -14.36 -52.05 13.25
N TYR A 2 -14.45 -51.16 12.26
CA TYR A 2 -15.68 -50.72 11.59
C TYR A 2 -15.23 -50.07 10.27
N ARG A 3 -15.59 -50.72 9.17
CA ARG A 3 -15.31 -50.32 7.79
C ARG A 3 -16.33 -49.24 7.40
N LEU A 4 -15.89 -48.12 6.82
CA LEU A 4 -16.78 -47.25 6.05
C LEU A 4 -16.37 -47.25 4.58
N ILE A 5 -17.40 -47.26 3.76
CA ILE A 5 -17.46 -47.75 2.40
C ILE A 5 -17.14 -46.62 1.42
N PHE A 6 -16.25 -46.92 0.47
CA PHE A 6 -15.99 -46.16 -0.75
C PHE A 6 -17.23 -46.22 -1.66
N LEU A 7 -17.71 -45.07 -2.13
CA LEU A 7 -18.68 -44.99 -3.22
C LEU A 7 -18.13 -44.08 -4.33
N LEU A 8 -17.53 -44.74 -5.32
CA LEU A 8 -17.16 -44.21 -6.62
C LEU A 8 -18.43 -44.07 -7.47
N ILE A 9 -18.77 -42.86 -7.89
CA ILE A 9 -19.79 -42.62 -8.91
C ILE A 9 -19.07 -42.34 -10.23
N LEU A 10 -19.06 -43.35 -11.09
CA LEU A 10 -18.75 -43.28 -12.51
C LEU A 10 -19.94 -42.64 -13.24
N SER A 11 -19.72 -41.53 -13.94
CA SER A 11 -20.70 -40.97 -14.88
C SER A 11 -20.26 -41.32 -16.32
N PRO A 12 -21.16 -41.84 -17.17
CA PRO A 12 -20.82 -42.31 -18.51
C PRO A 12 -20.71 -41.18 -19.54
N ILE A 13 -19.75 -41.40 -20.43
CA ILE A 13 -19.51 -40.70 -21.68
C ILE A 13 -20.73 -40.90 -22.59
N PHE A 14 -21.46 -39.83 -22.92
CA PHE A 14 -22.42 -39.83 -24.02
C PHE A 14 -21.75 -39.32 -25.30
N TRP A 15 -21.44 -40.26 -26.18
CA TRP A 15 -21.25 -40.02 -27.61
C TRP A 15 -22.63 -39.85 -28.26
N GLN A 16 -22.89 -38.69 -28.85
CA GLN A 16 -23.93 -38.55 -29.86
C GLN A 16 -23.32 -37.91 -31.10
N ALA A 17 -23.14 -38.77 -32.11
CA ALA A 17 -22.94 -38.39 -33.48
C ALA A 17 -24.26 -37.85 -34.04
N CYS A 18 -24.25 -36.61 -34.54
CA CYS A 18 -25.28 -36.15 -35.45
C CYS A 18 -24.67 -35.69 -36.77
N LYS A 19 -25.19 -36.35 -37.80
CA LYS A 19 -25.07 -36.13 -39.24
C LYS A 19 -24.98 -34.68 -39.67
N GLN A 20 -24.12 -34.52 -40.66
CA GLN A 20 -23.96 -33.44 -41.62
C GLN A 20 -25.26 -33.15 -42.36
N ALA A 21 -25.69 -31.88 -42.32
CA ALA A 21 -26.60 -31.28 -43.29
C ALA A 21 -25.95 -29.98 -43.78
N ASN A 22 -25.62 -29.97 -45.07
CA ASN A 22 -25.28 -28.75 -45.79
C ASN A 22 -26.48 -27.80 -45.74
N ASN A 23 -26.25 -26.51 -45.46
CA ASN A 23 -26.91 -25.40 -46.13
C ASN A 23 -26.22 -24.07 -45.76
N ASP A 24 -25.76 -23.40 -46.80
CA ASP A 24 -25.71 -21.95 -47.00
C ASP A 24 -25.05 -21.09 -45.93
N THR A 25 -23.76 -20.82 -46.16
CA THR A 25 -23.04 -19.68 -45.59
C THR A 25 -23.60 -18.37 -46.17
N ALA A 26 -24.72 -17.92 -45.61
CA ALA A 26 -25.10 -16.52 -45.67
C ALA A 26 -24.21 -15.76 -44.67
N SER A 27 -23.27 -14.98 -45.21
CA SER A 27 -22.42 -14.06 -44.45
C SER A 27 -23.31 -12.98 -43.81
N GLN A 28 -23.81 -13.24 -42.60
CA GLN A 28 -24.40 -12.22 -41.75
C GLN A 28 -23.28 -11.32 -41.26
N THR A 29 -23.09 -10.19 -41.96
CA THR A 29 -22.38 -9.03 -41.45
C THR A 29 -23.02 -8.66 -40.12
N LYS A 30 -22.34 -9.03 -39.02
CA LYS A 30 -22.69 -8.62 -37.67
C LYS A 30 -22.42 -7.11 -37.63
N THR A 31 -23.46 -6.31 -37.85
CA THR A 31 -23.41 -4.87 -37.62
C THR A 31 -23.11 -4.67 -36.13
N GLU A 32 -21.83 -4.50 -35.82
CA GLU A 32 -21.39 -4.02 -34.52
C GLU A 32 -22.06 -2.68 -34.30
N THR A 33 -23.05 -2.66 -33.41
CA THR A 33 -23.60 -1.41 -32.90
C THR A 33 -22.42 -0.66 -32.27
N PRO A 34 -22.09 0.57 -32.71
CA PRO A 34 -21.02 1.32 -32.10
C PRO A 34 -21.36 1.49 -30.63
N VAL A 35 -20.55 0.86 -29.76
CA VAL A 35 -20.61 1.09 -28.32
C VAL A 35 -20.34 2.58 -28.15
N THR A 36 -21.41 3.34 -27.95
CA THR A 36 -21.29 4.77 -27.65
C THR A 36 -20.72 4.83 -26.25
N THR A 37 -19.39 4.96 -26.16
CA THR A 37 -18.70 5.19 -24.90
C THR A 37 -19.21 6.52 -24.36
N VAL A 38 -20.18 6.47 -23.45
CA VAL A 38 -20.70 7.68 -22.79
C VAL A 38 -19.51 8.35 -22.10
N ALA A 39 -19.17 9.56 -22.53
CA ALA A 39 -18.10 10.31 -21.93
C ALA A 39 -18.43 10.60 -20.46
N LEU A 40 -17.48 10.35 -19.56
CA LEU A 40 -17.63 10.70 -18.16
C LEU A 40 -17.71 12.23 -18.00
N PRO A 41 -18.53 12.75 -17.09
CA PRO A 41 -18.58 14.19 -16.81
C PRO A 41 -17.19 14.75 -16.49
N ASP A 42 -16.86 15.88 -17.10
CA ASP A 42 -15.59 16.59 -16.92
C ASP A 42 -15.59 17.58 -15.76
N THR A 43 -16.75 17.81 -15.14
CA THR A 43 -16.94 18.67 -13.97
C THR A 43 -18.02 18.07 -13.06
N PHE A 44 -18.08 18.56 -11.81
CA PHE A 44 -19.14 18.26 -10.86
C PHE A 44 -19.45 19.52 -10.04
N ASP A 45 -20.68 19.62 -9.51
CA ASP A 45 -21.12 20.72 -8.64
C ASP A 45 -21.74 20.17 -7.35
N CYS A 46 -20.95 19.41 -6.60
CA CYS A 46 -21.39 18.78 -5.36
C CYS A 46 -21.04 19.62 -4.15
N ARG A 47 -22.06 19.91 -3.34
CA ARG A 47 -21.88 20.61 -2.07
C ARG A 47 -21.44 19.63 -0.99
N ILE A 48 -20.26 19.87 -0.43
CA ILE A 48 -19.76 19.12 0.72
C ILE A 48 -20.55 19.57 1.96
N TYR A 49 -21.15 18.62 2.67
CA TYR A 49 -21.90 18.86 3.89
C TYR A 49 -20.99 19.33 5.04
N GLY A 50 -21.37 20.42 5.71
CA GLY A 50 -20.58 21.06 6.76
C GLY A 50 -19.57 22.08 6.21
N LYS A 51 -18.48 22.31 6.95
CA LYS A 51 -17.41 23.23 6.56
C LYS A 51 -16.23 22.46 5.97
N PRO A 52 -16.02 22.46 4.65
CA PRO A 52 -14.90 21.73 4.04
C PRO A 52 -13.55 22.33 4.47
N GLN A 53 -12.55 21.46 4.71
CA GLN A 53 -11.19 21.91 4.93
C GLN A 53 -10.54 22.25 3.58
N LYS A 54 -9.95 23.45 3.48
CA LYS A 54 -9.28 23.89 2.25
C LYS A 54 -8.21 22.88 1.81
N GLY A 55 -8.30 22.42 0.57
CA GLY A 55 -7.34 21.48 -0.02
C GLY A 55 -7.47 20.03 0.45
N GLN A 56 -8.51 19.68 1.22
CA GLN A 56 -8.76 18.31 1.67
C GLN A 56 -10.00 17.71 0.99
N SER A 57 -10.07 17.91 -0.32
CA SER A 57 -11.03 17.27 -1.21
C SER A 57 -10.30 16.64 -2.38
N TYR A 58 -10.72 15.45 -2.79
CA TYR A 58 -10.12 14.72 -3.90
C TYR A 58 -11.23 14.15 -4.78
N TRP A 59 -11.19 14.48 -6.07
CA TRP A 59 -12.12 13.94 -7.06
C TRP A 59 -11.46 12.81 -7.84
N LEU A 60 -12.01 11.63 -7.69
CA LEU A 60 -11.64 10.43 -8.43
C LEU A 60 -12.55 10.33 -9.67
N LYS A 61 -12.11 10.95 -10.76
CA LYS A 61 -12.90 11.18 -11.97
C LYS A 61 -13.36 9.87 -12.62
N GLU A 62 -12.49 8.88 -12.70
CA GLU A 62 -12.74 7.56 -13.28
C GLU A 62 -13.79 6.75 -12.54
N LYS A 63 -14.04 7.04 -11.26
CA LYS A 63 -15.10 6.40 -10.44
C LYS A 63 -16.28 7.33 -10.18
N GLN A 64 -16.20 8.59 -10.62
CA GLN A 64 -17.18 9.63 -10.31
C GLN A 64 -17.43 9.73 -8.79
N MET A 65 -16.33 9.80 -8.02
CA MET A 65 -16.38 9.88 -6.56
C MET A 65 -15.64 11.11 -6.04
N LEU A 66 -16.27 11.86 -5.12
CA LEU A 66 -15.65 12.96 -4.41
C LEU A 66 -15.42 12.56 -2.95
N PHE A 67 -14.18 12.69 -2.51
CA PHE A 67 -13.74 12.48 -1.13
C PHE A 67 -13.51 13.84 -0.47
N ALA A 68 -13.92 14.02 0.77
CA ALA A 68 -13.72 15.28 1.49
C ALA A 68 -13.52 15.09 3.00
N LEU A 69 -12.67 15.93 3.59
CA LEU A 69 -12.65 16.18 5.03
C LEU A 69 -13.39 17.49 5.34
N ALA A 70 -14.30 17.43 6.30
CA ALA A 70 -15.09 18.57 6.73
C ALA A 70 -15.23 18.62 8.26
N ALA A 71 -15.52 19.81 8.79
CA ALA A 71 -16.00 20.00 10.14
C ALA A 71 -17.54 20.08 10.14
N GLN A 72 -18.16 19.63 11.22
CA GLN A 72 -19.62 19.54 11.35
C GLN A 72 -20.13 20.47 12.43
N GLY A 73 -21.20 21.22 12.15
CA GLY A 73 -21.92 22.06 13.14
C GLY A 73 -21.00 22.74 14.16
N ASP A 74 -21.21 22.38 15.43
CA ASP A 74 -20.48 22.86 16.61
C ASP A 74 -19.32 21.93 17.03
N ASP A 75 -18.79 21.10 16.12
CA ASP A 75 -17.61 20.25 16.37
C ASP A 75 -16.37 21.15 16.39
N ILE A 76 -16.17 21.79 17.55
CA ILE A 76 -15.10 22.73 17.84
C ILE A 76 -14.23 22.19 18.97
N ASN A 77 -12.94 22.53 18.95
CA ASN A 77 -12.08 22.29 20.11
C ASN A 77 -12.32 23.34 21.21
N LYS A 78 -11.62 23.20 22.34
CA LYS A 78 -11.71 24.15 23.47
C LYS A 78 -11.33 25.60 23.13
N PHE A 79 -10.70 25.82 21.98
CA PHE A 79 -10.32 27.14 21.46
C PHE A 79 -11.31 27.68 20.41
N ASN A 80 -12.52 27.08 20.31
CA ASN A 80 -13.55 27.45 19.36
C ASN A 80 -13.11 27.32 17.88
N LYS A 81 -12.17 26.41 17.59
CA LYS A 81 -11.74 26.10 16.22
C LYS A 81 -12.45 24.84 15.71
N PRO A 82 -12.94 24.83 14.46
CA PRO A 82 -13.57 23.65 13.88
C PRO A 82 -12.62 22.44 13.86
N LEU A 83 -13.16 21.26 14.16
CA LEU A 83 -12.49 19.97 14.09
C LEU A 83 -12.79 19.30 12.75
N TYR A 84 -11.80 19.24 11.87
CA TYR A 84 -11.94 18.64 10.53
C TYR A 84 -11.67 17.12 10.58
N ARG A 85 -12.64 16.38 11.11
CA ARG A 85 -12.55 14.91 11.30
C ARG A 85 -13.66 14.12 10.63
N THR A 86 -14.55 14.78 9.90
CA THR A 86 -15.62 14.07 9.17
C THR A 86 -15.17 13.74 7.77
N PHE A 87 -14.96 12.45 7.50
CA PHE A 87 -14.65 11.92 6.18
C PHE A 87 -15.94 11.58 5.43
N GLN A 88 -16.09 12.17 4.26
CA GLN A 88 -17.29 12.05 3.43
C GLN A 88 -16.92 11.57 2.03
N VAL A 89 -17.81 10.76 1.45
CA VAL A 89 -17.69 10.30 0.07
C VAL A 89 -19.02 10.53 -0.65
N TYR A 90 -18.96 11.11 -1.83
CA TYR A 90 -20.11 11.40 -2.69
C TYR A 90 -19.95 10.75 -4.06
N THR A 91 -21.06 10.42 -4.69
CA THR A 91 -21.12 10.25 -6.14
C THR A 91 -21.19 11.61 -6.82
N THR A 92 -20.42 11.84 -7.89
CA THR A 92 -20.34 13.17 -8.53
C THR A 92 -21.40 13.43 -9.58
N TRP A 93 -22.15 12.41 -10.00
CA TRP A 93 -23.17 12.52 -11.05
C TRP A 93 -24.55 12.95 -10.51
N ASP A 94 -24.86 12.66 -9.24
CA ASP A 94 -26.08 13.07 -8.54
C ASP A 94 -25.81 13.79 -7.20
N CYS A 95 -24.54 13.93 -6.82
CA CYS A 95 -24.11 14.53 -5.56
C CYS A 95 -24.66 13.83 -4.31
N ASN A 96 -25.04 12.56 -4.42
CA ASN A 96 -25.48 11.77 -3.28
C ASN A 96 -24.31 11.35 -2.41
N MET A 97 -24.45 11.54 -1.10
CA MET A 97 -23.47 11.10 -0.12
C MET A 97 -23.59 9.57 0.06
N ILE A 98 -22.53 8.84 -0.27
CA ILE A 98 -22.49 7.37 -0.17
C ILE A 98 -21.79 6.90 1.10
N SER A 99 -20.99 7.75 1.74
CA SER A 99 -20.33 7.44 3.01
C SER A 99 -20.15 8.69 3.85
N TYR A 100 -20.39 8.54 5.15
CA TYR A 100 -20.21 9.57 6.17
C TYR A 100 -19.61 8.93 7.41
N ASN A 101 -18.38 9.31 7.77
CA ASN A 101 -17.70 8.78 8.95
C ASN A 101 -17.09 9.91 9.76
N SER A 102 -17.42 9.97 11.05
CA SER A 102 -16.70 10.82 12.01
C SER A 102 -15.48 10.04 12.50
N LEU A 103 -14.28 10.51 12.16
CA LEU A 103 -13.04 9.92 12.65
C LEU A 103 -12.78 10.33 14.11
N PRO A 104 -11.98 9.55 14.87
CA PRO A 104 -11.59 9.89 16.24
C PRO A 104 -10.98 11.30 16.39
N GLY A 105 -11.19 11.93 17.55
CA GLY A 105 -10.52 13.19 17.87
C GLY A 105 -9.14 12.95 18.48
N PHE A 106 -8.16 13.80 18.16
CA PHE A 106 -6.83 13.78 18.78
C PHE A 106 -6.62 15.03 19.63
N GLY A 107 -7.08 14.96 20.88
CA GLY A 107 -6.98 16.06 21.82
C GLY A 107 -7.60 17.34 21.25
N GLU A 108 -6.77 18.37 21.08
CA GLU A 108 -7.20 19.72 20.69
C GLU A 108 -6.80 20.09 19.27
N GLU A 109 -6.19 19.17 18.52
CA GLU A 109 -5.71 19.44 17.17
C GLU A 109 -6.89 19.64 16.20
N PRO A 110 -7.02 20.84 15.58
CA PRO A 110 -8.17 21.16 14.72
C PRO A 110 -8.15 20.42 13.38
N THR A 111 -6.98 19.99 12.90
CA THR A 111 -6.81 19.26 11.65
C THR A 111 -6.01 17.97 11.90
N PRO A 112 -6.61 16.98 12.58
CA PRO A 112 -5.88 15.77 12.95
C PRO A 112 -5.58 14.86 11.77
N TYR A 113 -6.24 15.09 10.63
CA TYR A 113 -6.20 14.20 9.47
C TYR A 113 -5.82 14.93 8.18
N ILE A 114 -5.15 14.20 7.29
CA ILE A 114 -4.81 14.64 5.95
C ILE A 114 -5.31 13.60 4.94
N LEU A 115 -6.11 14.04 3.97
CA LEU A 115 -6.57 13.26 2.83
C LEU A 115 -5.41 13.06 1.84
N GLN A 116 -5.14 11.81 1.47
CA GLN A 116 -4.02 11.39 0.64
C GLN A 116 -4.54 10.85 -0.69
N GLY A 117 -5.00 11.76 -1.56
CA GLY A 117 -5.60 11.39 -2.87
C GLY A 117 -4.64 10.61 -3.78
N ASN A 118 -3.33 10.78 -3.60
CA ASN A 118 -2.27 10.05 -4.31
C ASN A 118 -2.16 8.56 -3.94
N THR A 119 -2.93 8.08 -2.96
CA THR A 119 -2.98 6.65 -2.62
C THR A 119 -3.83 5.82 -3.57
N TYR A 120 -4.65 6.47 -4.41
CA TYR A 120 -5.45 5.74 -5.38
C TYR A 120 -4.58 5.25 -6.54
N GLU A 121 -4.66 3.94 -6.78
CA GLU A 121 -4.21 3.29 -8.00
C GLU A 121 -5.15 2.10 -8.33
N SER A 122 -5.01 1.54 -9.54
CA SER A 122 -6.00 0.60 -10.09
C SER A 122 -6.07 -0.77 -9.42
N ASN A 123 -5.03 -1.19 -8.70
CA ASN A 123 -4.94 -2.54 -8.14
C ASN A 123 -5.60 -2.66 -6.77
N ASN A 124 -5.35 -1.70 -5.87
CA ASN A 124 -5.93 -1.66 -4.52
C ASN A 124 -7.19 -0.78 -4.47
N GLU A 125 -7.34 0.19 -5.38
CA GLU A 125 -8.51 1.09 -5.48
C GLU A 125 -8.89 1.76 -4.15
N VAL A 126 -7.89 2.21 -3.38
CA VAL A 126 -8.08 2.86 -2.08
C VAL A 126 -7.78 4.35 -2.12
N VAL A 127 -8.56 5.16 -1.39
CA VAL A 127 -8.21 6.54 -1.05
C VAL A 127 -8.08 6.64 0.46
N CYS A 128 -6.93 7.06 0.93
CA CYS A 128 -6.60 7.03 2.35
C CYS A 128 -6.58 8.42 3.00
N VAL A 129 -6.76 8.41 4.31
CA VAL A 129 -6.65 9.55 5.20
C VAL A 129 -5.66 9.16 6.30
N GLN A 130 -4.65 10.00 6.53
CA GLN A 130 -3.64 9.78 7.55
C GLN A 130 -3.90 10.70 8.74
N GLY A 131 -4.07 10.13 9.92
CA GLY A 131 -4.08 10.83 11.21
C GLY A 131 -2.76 10.68 11.96
N ILE A 132 -2.71 11.22 13.18
CA ILE A 132 -1.48 11.24 14.01
C ILE A 132 -1.04 9.83 14.46
N ASP A 133 -2.00 8.96 14.79
CA ASP A 133 -1.71 7.61 15.29
C ASP A 133 -2.38 6.50 14.47
N GLU A 134 -3.10 6.85 13.40
CA GLU A 134 -3.88 5.88 12.64
C GLU A 134 -4.07 6.30 11.18
N VAL A 135 -4.32 5.31 10.33
CA VAL A 135 -4.64 5.48 8.92
C VAL A 135 -5.97 4.82 8.62
N TYR A 136 -6.81 5.52 7.88
CA TYR A 136 -8.04 4.99 7.30
C TYR A 136 -7.90 4.94 5.79
N CYS A 137 -8.44 3.92 5.15
CA CYS A 137 -8.55 3.87 3.70
C CYS A 137 -9.98 3.54 3.32
N TYR A 138 -10.48 4.21 2.29
CA TYR A 138 -11.77 3.90 1.68
C TYR A 138 -11.55 3.13 0.39
N HIS A 139 -12.13 1.96 0.28
CA HIS A 139 -12.03 1.16 -0.93
C HIS A 139 -13.11 1.59 -1.92
N ALA A 140 -12.72 2.28 -3.00
CA ALA A 140 -13.62 2.93 -3.94
C ALA A 140 -14.62 1.95 -4.58
N ARG A 141 -14.15 0.77 -4.99
CA ARG A 141 -15.01 -0.27 -5.60
C ARG A 141 -15.99 -0.90 -4.61
N ARG A 142 -15.52 -1.22 -3.39
CA ARG A 142 -16.35 -1.85 -2.36
C ARG A 142 -17.26 -0.87 -1.62
N LYS A 143 -16.99 0.43 -1.77
CA LYS A 143 -17.71 1.53 -1.12
C LYS A 143 -17.75 1.41 0.39
N GLU A 144 -16.61 1.07 0.97
CA GLU A 144 -16.47 0.86 2.42
C GLU A 144 -15.20 1.51 2.95
N LEU A 145 -15.30 2.03 4.17
CA LEU A 145 -14.13 2.41 4.96
C LEU A 145 -13.52 1.14 5.57
N LEU A 146 -12.24 0.92 5.32
CA LEU A 146 -11.49 -0.20 5.88
C LEU A 146 -11.25 -0.01 7.39
N PRO A 147 -10.97 -1.07 8.15
CA PRO A 147 -10.61 -0.95 9.56
C PRO A 147 -9.43 -0.01 9.79
N PRO A 148 -9.36 0.68 10.95
CA PRO A 148 -8.25 1.57 11.27
C PRO A 148 -6.94 0.79 11.33
N MET A 149 -5.90 1.38 10.74
CA MET A 149 -4.56 0.83 10.71
C MET A 149 -3.64 1.65 11.60
N PHE A 150 -3.00 1.00 12.57
CA PHE A 150 -2.11 1.67 13.53
C PHE A 150 -0.65 1.44 13.16
N PRO A 151 0.13 2.50 12.88
CA PRO A 151 1.55 2.40 12.53
C PRO A 151 2.34 1.57 13.53
N LYS A 152 3.14 0.64 13.01
CA LYS A 152 4.12 -0.12 13.80
C LYS A 152 5.49 0.00 13.16
N TYR A 153 6.50 0.05 14.02
CA TYR A 153 7.89 0.23 13.63
C TYR A 153 8.70 -0.98 14.07
N LEU A 154 9.75 -1.29 13.29
CA LEU A 154 10.65 -2.40 13.60
C LEU A 154 11.48 -2.12 14.86
N SER A 155 11.92 -0.87 15.03
CA SER A 155 12.62 -0.38 16.23
C SER A 155 11.72 0.59 17.01
N PRO A 156 11.88 0.69 18.35
CA PRO A 156 11.17 1.70 19.13
C PRO A 156 11.37 3.12 18.59
N ARG A 157 10.32 3.95 18.67
CA ARG A 157 10.37 5.36 18.27
C ARG A 157 10.17 6.26 19.50
N PRO A 158 10.97 7.33 19.65
CA PRO A 158 10.75 8.29 20.72
C PRO A 158 9.41 9.00 20.51
N ARG A 159 8.65 9.17 21.59
CA ARG A 159 7.49 10.05 21.61
C ARG A 159 7.97 11.44 22.00
N THR A 160 8.26 12.28 21.01
CA THR A 160 8.48 13.72 21.24
C THR A 160 7.19 14.49 20.97
N GLN A 161 7.09 15.71 21.50
CA GLN A 161 5.90 16.54 21.36
C GLN A 161 5.55 16.87 19.90
N ASP A 162 6.55 16.88 19.01
CA ASP A 162 6.39 17.14 17.57
C ASP A 162 6.37 15.88 16.70
N ALA A 163 6.41 14.69 17.30
CA ALA A 163 6.42 13.43 16.57
C ALA A 163 5.00 12.97 16.21
N GLY A 164 4.87 12.24 15.10
CA GLY A 164 3.60 11.65 14.67
C GLY A 164 2.79 12.50 13.70
N GLN A 165 3.26 13.70 13.34
CA GLN A 165 2.60 14.48 12.28
C GLN A 165 2.66 13.71 10.95
N PRO A 166 1.52 13.52 10.26
CA PRO A 166 1.46 12.90 8.94
C PRO A 166 2.38 13.59 7.94
N LEU A 167 3.23 12.83 7.25
CA LEU A 167 4.10 13.33 6.18
C LEU A 167 3.68 12.86 4.79
N GLY A 168 2.73 11.94 4.69
CA GLY A 168 2.24 11.41 3.42
C GLY A 168 2.04 9.92 3.44
N LEU A 169 1.24 9.45 2.49
CA LEU A 169 1.05 8.04 2.17
C LEU A 169 1.37 7.81 0.69
N THR A 170 1.78 6.60 0.36
CA THR A 170 1.94 6.12 -1.02
C THR A 170 1.67 4.62 -1.09
N VAL A 171 1.22 4.14 -2.24
CA VAL A 171 0.95 2.72 -2.46
C VAL A 171 1.98 2.17 -3.45
N MET A 172 2.53 0.99 -3.15
CA MET A 172 3.43 0.25 -4.02
C MET A 172 3.09 -1.24 -3.97
N GLY A 173 2.71 -1.82 -5.10
CA GLY A 173 2.14 -3.18 -5.11
C GLY A 173 0.93 -3.26 -4.19
N SER A 174 0.89 -4.27 -3.31
CA SER A 174 -0.14 -4.39 -2.27
C SER A 174 0.26 -3.72 -0.94
N VAL A 175 1.23 -2.81 -0.93
CA VAL A 175 1.75 -2.21 0.31
C VAL A 175 1.44 -0.72 0.36
N LEU A 176 0.76 -0.29 1.41
CA LEU A 176 0.59 1.12 1.76
C LEU A 176 1.76 1.55 2.64
N LEU A 177 2.61 2.44 2.14
CA LEU A 177 3.69 3.06 2.91
C LEU A 177 3.27 4.43 3.40
N GLY A 178 3.59 4.74 4.65
CA GLY A 178 3.32 6.03 5.26
C GLY A 178 4.51 6.54 6.04
N ALA A 179 4.48 7.83 6.35
CA ALA A 179 5.53 8.48 7.11
C ALA A 179 4.99 9.45 8.14
N GLU A 180 5.72 9.54 9.24
CA GLU A 180 5.45 10.46 10.33
C GLU A 180 6.71 11.21 10.74
N LYS A 181 6.54 12.50 11.02
CA LYS A 181 7.61 13.35 11.54
C LYS A 181 8.16 12.74 12.83
N GLY A 182 9.49 12.63 12.93
CA GLY A 182 10.17 12.07 14.10
C GLY A 182 10.03 10.57 14.33
N LYS A 183 9.12 9.87 13.63
CA LYS A 183 8.93 8.40 13.74
C LYS A 183 9.37 7.61 12.51
N GLY A 184 9.62 8.27 11.37
CA GLY A 184 10.07 7.59 10.15
C GLY A 184 8.93 6.93 9.38
N THR A 185 9.26 5.95 8.55
CA THR A 185 8.30 5.22 7.71
C THR A 185 7.68 4.01 8.41
N PHE A 186 6.42 3.74 8.08
CA PHE A 186 5.67 2.54 8.44
C PHE A 186 4.99 1.99 7.18
N ALA A 187 4.50 0.74 7.23
CA ALA A 187 3.78 0.18 6.11
C ALA A 187 2.68 -0.79 6.55
N PHE A 188 1.69 -1.00 5.68
CA PHE A 188 0.62 -1.97 5.81
C PHE A 188 0.50 -2.81 4.55
N ASP A 189 0.23 -4.10 4.72
CA ASP A 189 -0.12 -5.02 3.65
C ASP A 189 -1.63 -4.94 3.41
N LEU A 190 -2.00 -4.56 2.19
CA LEU A 190 -3.37 -4.41 1.69
C LEU A 190 -3.86 -5.64 0.90
N SER A 191 -3.08 -6.72 0.82
CA SER A 191 -3.48 -7.95 0.11
C SER A 191 -4.79 -8.55 0.63
N ASP A 192 -5.08 -8.36 1.92
CA ASP A 192 -6.40 -8.55 2.51
C ASP A 192 -6.94 -7.21 3.03
N VAL A 193 -7.63 -6.47 2.15
CA VAL A 193 -8.26 -5.19 2.47
C VAL A 193 -9.25 -5.26 3.65
N LYS A 194 -9.81 -6.43 3.99
CA LYS A 194 -10.71 -6.56 5.16
C LYS A 194 -9.97 -6.59 6.48
N SER A 195 -8.69 -6.95 6.44
CA SER A 195 -7.84 -7.04 7.62
C SER A 195 -6.41 -6.64 7.28
N PRO A 196 -6.16 -5.36 6.93
CA PRO A 196 -4.80 -4.91 6.64
C PRO A 196 -3.87 -5.16 7.82
N LYS A 197 -2.64 -5.58 7.55
CA LYS A 197 -1.67 -5.96 8.58
C LYS A 197 -0.44 -5.07 8.53
N PRO A 198 0.20 -4.78 9.68
CA PRO A 198 1.51 -4.14 9.68
C PRO A 198 2.51 -4.91 8.81
N PHE A 199 3.15 -4.18 7.90
CA PHE A 199 4.16 -4.71 6.98
C PHE A 199 5.54 -4.24 7.43
N PHE A 200 6.27 -5.10 8.15
CA PHE A 200 7.54 -4.72 8.73
C PHE A 200 8.67 -4.70 7.70
N PRO A 201 9.60 -3.73 7.79
CA PRO A 201 10.81 -3.77 6.98
C PRO A 201 11.68 -4.98 7.36
N LYS A 202 12.39 -5.48 6.36
CA LYS A 202 13.38 -6.54 6.48
C LYS A 202 14.68 -6.09 7.10
N SER A 203 15.02 -4.80 7.04
CA SER A 203 16.12 -4.18 7.80
C SER A 203 15.85 -2.70 8.03
N GLU A 204 16.53 -2.11 9.01
CA GLU A 204 16.48 -0.68 9.30
C GLU A 204 17.88 -0.17 9.66
N TYR A 205 18.25 0.97 9.11
CA TYR A 205 19.51 1.66 9.37
C TYR A 205 19.23 3.11 9.73
N LYS A 206 19.71 3.55 10.90
CA LYS A 206 19.69 4.96 11.28
C LYS A 206 21.06 5.56 11.01
N ASP A 207 21.11 6.48 10.07
CA ASP A 207 22.32 7.19 9.70
C ASP A 207 22.78 8.09 10.86
N PRO A 208 23.99 7.91 11.40
CA PRO A 208 24.43 8.64 12.60
C PRO A 208 24.66 10.13 12.32
N GLU A 209 24.98 10.52 11.09
CA GLU A 209 25.26 11.91 10.72
C GLU A 209 23.96 12.66 10.46
N SER A 210 23.11 12.11 9.60
CA SER A 210 21.87 12.78 9.17
C SER A 210 20.66 12.46 10.05
N GLN A 211 20.77 11.47 10.94
CA GLN A 211 19.66 10.91 11.73
C GLN A 211 18.51 10.31 10.90
N VAL A 212 18.67 10.24 9.57
CA VAL A 212 17.69 9.66 8.65
C VAL A 212 17.59 8.16 8.89
N ILE A 213 16.36 7.68 9.02
CA ILE A 213 16.06 6.25 9.13
C ILE A 213 15.75 5.73 7.74
N ARG A 214 16.51 4.74 7.30
CA ARG A 214 16.33 4.03 6.04
C ARG A 214 15.81 2.64 6.34
N GLN A 215 14.80 2.19 5.61
CA GLN A 215 14.16 0.89 5.83
C GLN A 215 14.11 0.10 4.54
N LEU A 216 14.53 -1.17 4.61
CA LEU A 216 14.46 -2.09 3.48
C LEU A 216 13.18 -2.90 3.55
N PHE A 217 12.33 -2.80 2.54
CA PHE A 217 11.12 -3.59 2.34
C PHE A 217 11.29 -4.54 1.16
N PHE A 218 10.64 -5.71 1.21
CA PHE A 218 10.55 -6.63 0.08
C PHE A 218 9.11 -6.63 -0.42
N VAL A 219 8.81 -5.74 -1.37
CA VAL A 219 7.45 -5.49 -1.85
C VAL A 219 7.16 -6.43 -3.03
N LYS A 220 6.01 -7.10 -2.98
CA LYS A 220 5.55 -7.95 -4.07
C LYS A 220 4.68 -7.14 -5.02
N GLU A 221 5.04 -7.17 -6.30
CA GLU A 221 4.22 -6.69 -7.42
C GLU A 221 4.05 -7.87 -8.39
N ASP A 222 2.81 -8.29 -8.62
CA ASP A 222 2.49 -9.50 -9.39
C ASP A 222 3.23 -10.75 -8.88
N ALA A 223 4.07 -11.36 -9.72
CA ALA A 223 4.88 -12.53 -9.36
C ALA A 223 6.26 -12.16 -8.80
N THR A 224 6.61 -10.87 -8.79
CA THR A 224 7.96 -10.38 -8.57
C THR A 224 8.11 -9.73 -7.21
N VAL A 225 9.22 -9.99 -6.51
CA VAL A 225 9.55 -9.35 -5.23
C VAL A 225 10.69 -8.37 -5.43
N TYR A 226 10.44 -7.10 -5.14
CA TYR A 226 11.39 -6.02 -5.28
C TYR A 226 11.94 -5.61 -3.91
N PRO A 227 13.27 -5.52 -3.75
CA PRO A 227 13.88 -4.75 -2.68
C PRO A 227 13.59 -3.26 -2.88
N VAL A 228 13.06 -2.62 -1.84
CA VAL A 228 12.71 -1.20 -1.84
C VAL A 228 13.28 -0.58 -0.58
N ILE A 229 14.14 0.43 -0.74
CA ILE A 229 14.61 1.22 0.40
C ILE A 229 13.76 2.47 0.48
N SER A 230 13.10 2.67 1.62
CA SER A 230 12.46 3.95 1.94
C SER A 230 13.39 4.83 2.76
N ASP A 231 13.37 6.12 2.49
CA ASP A 231 13.89 7.15 3.36
C ASP A 231 13.03 8.41 3.33
N LEU A 232 13.27 9.31 4.30
CA LEU A 232 12.60 10.60 4.38
C LEU A 232 13.58 11.69 3.95
N ILE A 233 13.28 12.32 2.83
CA ILE A 233 14.03 13.46 2.29
C ILE A 233 13.07 14.64 2.27
N GLU A 234 13.43 15.73 2.96
CA GLU A 234 12.63 16.96 3.01
C GLU A 234 11.16 16.73 3.41
N GLY A 235 10.93 15.79 4.33
CA GLY A 235 9.59 15.46 4.82
C GLY A 235 8.72 14.67 3.83
N LYS A 236 9.30 14.12 2.76
CA LYS A 236 8.60 13.26 1.79
C LYS A 236 9.17 11.85 1.82
N ILE A 237 8.30 10.86 1.58
CA ILE A 237 8.70 9.48 1.36
C ILE A 237 9.41 9.40 0.02
N HIS A 238 10.66 8.95 0.03
CA HIS A 238 11.39 8.59 -1.16
C HIS A 238 11.61 7.07 -1.19
N LEU A 239 11.32 6.45 -2.33
CA LEU A 239 11.41 5.00 -2.52
C LEU A 239 12.46 4.70 -3.58
N SER A 240 13.53 4.01 -3.19
CA SER A 240 14.55 3.49 -4.10
C SER A 240 14.26 2.01 -4.37
N LYS A 241 13.52 1.74 -5.44
CA LYS A 241 13.26 0.38 -5.95
C LYS A 241 14.52 -0.15 -6.61
N MET A 242 14.92 -1.36 -6.28
CA MET A 242 16.04 -2.04 -6.94
C MET A 242 15.51 -2.99 -8.00
N ASP A 243 15.84 -2.72 -9.26
CA ASP A 243 15.46 -3.56 -10.39
C ASP A 243 16.37 -4.79 -10.55
N GLY A 244 15.95 -5.72 -11.41
CA GLY A 244 16.74 -6.92 -11.75
C GLY A 244 16.47 -8.16 -10.91
N TYR A 245 15.46 -8.12 -10.03
CA TYR A 245 15.00 -9.29 -9.27
C TYR A 245 13.68 -9.77 -9.85
N SER A 246 13.69 -10.76 -10.73
CA SER A 246 12.48 -11.40 -11.27
C SER A 246 12.07 -12.68 -10.50
N LYS A 247 12.79 -12.99 -9.43
CA LYS A 247 12.70 -14.27 -8.70
C LYS A 247 12.31 -14.05 -7.25
N GLU A 248 11.65 -15.06 -6.68
CA GLU A 248 11.21 -15.05 -5.29
C GLU A 248 12.40 -14.95 -4.33
N LEU A 249 12.50 -13.82 -3.62
CA LEU A 249 13.47 -13.66 -2.54
C LEU A 249 13.08 -14.52 -1.34
N SER A 250 14.06 -15.14 -0.70
CA SER A 250 13.85 -15.80 0.59
C SER A 250 13.37 -14.76 1.59
N GLY A 251 12.24 -14.99 2.25
CA GLY A 251 11.70 -14.05 3.24
C GLY A 251 12.60 -13.81 4.46
N ARG A 252 13.62 -14.65 4.66
CA ARG A 252 14.64 -14.51 5.70
C ARG A 252 15.74 -13.54 5.24
N VAL A 253 15.93 -12.48 6.02
CA VAL A 253 17.02 -11.51 5.84
C VAL A 253 17.90 -11.52 7.08
N ILE A 254 19.21 -11.66 6.88
CA ILE A 254 20.22 -11.54 7.93
C ILE A 254 20.76 -10.11 7.87
N ARG A 255 20.70 -9.41 9.00
CA ARG A 255 21.14 -8.02 9.10
C ARG A 255 22.50 -7.99 9.77
N ASP A 256 23.34 -7.02 9.41
CA ASP A 256 24.45 -6.69 10.29
C ASP A 256 23.88 -6.30 11.66
N ARG A 257 24.52 -6.77 12.74
CA ARG A 257 24.04 -6.52 14.11
C ARG A 257 24.57 -5.22 14.69
N LYS A 258 25.60 -4.62 14.09
CA LYS A 258 26.29 -3.45 14.64
C LYS A 258 25.51 -2.18 14.36
N THR A 259 25.06 -2.00 13.12
CA THR A 259 24.41 -0.79 12.63
C THR A 259 23.10 -1.06 11.89
N GLY A 260 22.88 -2.28 11.39
CA GLY A 260 21.75 -2.61 10.51
C GLY A 260 21.84 -2.00 9.11
N ARG A 261 23.00 -1.42 8.76
CA ARG A 261 23.30 -0.81 7.45
C ARG A 261 23.23 -1.83 6.35
N PHE A 262 23.74 -3.03 6.60
CA PHE A 262 23.80 -4.08 5.60
C PHE A 262 22.72 -5.14 5.84
N ALA A 263 22.08 -5.55 4.75
CA ALA A 263 21.09 -6.61 4.75
C ALA A 263 21.49 -7.68 3.73
N ILE A 264 21.49 -8.94 4.18
CA ILE A 264 21.83 -10.11 3.39
C ILE A 264 20.58 -10.93 3.16
N ALA A 265 20.24 -11.19 1.89
CA ALA A 265 19.13 -12.04 1.49
C ALA A 265 19.61 -13.12 0.51
N ARG A 266 18.72 -14.05 0.15
CA ARG A 266 18.98 -15.03 -0.90
C ARG A 266 17.82 -15.06 -1.88
N ILE A 267 18.10 -15.40 -3.13
CA ILE A 267 17.07 -15.80 -4.08
C ILE A 267 16.76 -17.28 -3.82
N LYS A 268 15.49 -17.65 -3.82
CA LYS A 268 15.08 -19.05 -3.63
C LYS A 268 15.65 -19.91 -4.76
N GLY A 269 16.40 -20.95 -4.36
CA GLY A 269 17.09 -21.84 -5.31
C GLY A 269 18.48 -21.37 -5.74
N GLU A 270 18.95 -20.21 -5.28
CA GLU A 270 20.31 -19.73 -5.54
C GLU A 270 21.17 -19.79 -4.26
N GLN A 271 22.43 -20.19 -4.42
CA GLN A 271 23.37 -20.26 -3.30
C GLN A 271 23.96 -18.89 -2.96
N LYS A 272 24.27 -18.09 -3.99
CA LYS A 272 24.95 -16.81 -3.82
C LYS A 272 24.03 -15.81 -3.09
N PRO A 273 24.48 -15.23 -1.97
CA PRO A 273 23.71 -14.22 -1.27
C PRO A 273 23.65 -12.90 -2.05
N LEU A 274 22.62 -12.12 -1.74
CA LEU A 274 22.47 -10.73 -2.12
C LEU A 274 22.83 -9.87 -0.91
N LEU A 275 23.63 -8.83 -1.14
CA LEU A 275 24.00 -7.85 -0.13
C LEU A 275 23.43 -6.49 -0.53
N PHE A 276 22.73 -5.86 0.40
CA PHE A 276 22.16 -4.54 0.25
C PHE A 276 22.81 -3.58 1.24
N ASP A 277 23.25 -2.42 0.75
CA ASP A 277 23.72 -1.32 1.58
C ASP A 277 22.60 -0.27 1.69
N LEU A 278 22.04 -0.13 2.88
CA LEU A 278 20.97 0.83 3.13
C LEU A 278 21.47 2.28 3.08
N LYS A 279 22.76 2.56 3.38
CA LYS A 279 23.32 3.92 3.31
C LYS A 279 23.40 4.40 1.86
N GLU A 280 23.99 3.57 1.01
CA GLU A 280 24.22 3.85 -0.41
C GLU A 280 22.99 3.54 -1.29
N LYS A 281 21.94 2.99 -0.70
CA LYS A 281 20.67 2.62 -1.34
C LYS A 281 20.83 1.70 -2.56
N LYS A 282 21.78 0.76 -2.49
CA LYS A 282 22.13 -0.10 -3.63
C LYS A 282 22.46 -1.53 -3.21
N ARG A 283 22.45 -2.44 -4.20
CA ARG A 283 23.06 -3.76 -4.07
C ARG A 283 24.59 -3.61 -4.12
N ILE A 284 25.28 -4.36 -3.27
CA ILE A 284 26.72 -4.51 -3.32
C ILE A 284 27.04 -5.87 -3.93
N GLU A 285 27.99 -5.88 -4.86
CA GLU A 285 28.51 -7.13 -5.40
C GLU A 285 29.35 -7.84 -4.34
N ILE A 286 29.04 -9.10 -4.11
CA ILE A 286 29.80 -9.95 -3.20
C ILE A 286 30.80 -10.77 -4.04
N PRO A 287 32.07 -10.88 -3.60
CA PRO A 287 33.04 -11.80 -4.19
C PRO A 287 32.46 -13.21 -4.40
N ASN A 288 32.79 -13.82 -5.53
CA ASN A 288 32.17 -15.10 -5.96
C ASN A 288 32.44 -16.28 -5.02
N ASN A 289 33.51 -16.21 -4.21
CA ASN A 289 33.87 -17.22 -3.24
C ASN A 289 33.06 -17.15 -1.94
N LEU A 290 32.32 -16.06 -1.69
CA LEU A 290 31.54 -15.89 -0.46
C LEU A 290 30.10 -16.36 -0.67
N ILE A 291 29.83 -17.60 -0.29
CA ILE A 291 28.52 -18.25 -0.40
C ILE A 291 27.81 -18.28 0.96
N GLU A 292 28.59 -18.49 2.03
CA GLU A 292 28.07 -18.55 3.39
C GLU A 292 27.85 -17.16 3.98
N THR A 293 26.76 -17.02 4.73
CA THR A 293 26.42 -15.71 5.31
C THR A 293 27.44 -15.27 6.36
N THR A 294 28.06 -16.20 7.07
CA THR A 294 29.14 -15.90 8.02
C THR A 294 30.31 -15.23 7.34
N ASP A 295 30.69 -15.71 6.15
CA ASP A 295 31.84 -15.20 5.42
C ASP A 295 31.54 -13.81 4.85
N VAL A 296 30.30 -13.59 4.41
CA VAL A 296 29.83 -12.26 4.00
C VAL A 296 29.85 -11.28 5.17
N LEU A 297 29.45 -11.70 6.38
CA LEU A 297 29.51 -10.85 7.56
C LEU A 297 30.97 -10.52 7.94
N SER A 298 31.89 -11.48 7.86
CA SER A 298 33.32 -11.24 8.08
C SER A 298 33.92 -10.30 7.03
N TYR A 299 33.51 -10.42 5.77
CA TYR A 299 33.88 -9.50 4.70
C TYR A 299 33.39 -8.07 4.96
N LEU A 300 32.17 -7.91 5.47
CA LEU A 300 31.66 -6.59 5.85
C LEU A 300 32.49 -5.95 6.97
N ASP A 301 32.93 -6.76 7.94
CA ASP A 301 33.77 -6.33 9.05
C ASP A 301 35.18 -5.90 8.65
N SER A 302 35.73 -6.39 7.53
CA SER A 302 37.06 -6.00 7.06
C SER A 302 37.06 -4.82 6.08
N GLU A 303 36.01 -4.66 5.29
CA GLU A 303 35.98 -3.68 4.19
C GLU A 303 35.27 -2.37 4.54
N PHE A 304 34.29 -2.40 5.45
CA PHE A 304 33.40 -1.26 5.69
C PHE A 304 33.45 -0.71 7.11
N TYR A 305 34.16 -1.37 8.02
CA TYR A 305 34.38 -0.97 9.41
C TYR A 305 35.87 -0.94 9.72
#